data_AF-A0A1B6IBN1-F1
#
_entry.id   AF-A0A1B6IBN1-F1
#
_cell.length_a   1.000
_cell.length_b   1.000
_cell.length_c   1.000
_cell.angle_alpha   90.00
_cell.angle_beta   90.00
_cell.angle_gamma   90.00
#
_symmetry.space_group_name_H-M   'P 1'
#
loop_
_entity.id
_entity.type
_entity.pdbx_description
1 polymer ?
#
loop_
_entity_poly.entity_id
_entity_poly.type
_entity_poly.pdbx_seq_one_letter_code
_entity_poly.pdbx_strand_id
1 'polypeptide(L)'
;EKLHQVITEATLKQEQEEYQREDITWTPVDFFNNSNVCHLIEKNNHGILSILDEESGKLAVSDEVFLSRVTALCGHSHTTPERRNRHTPSADNSLPPNCFRLRHFAGTV
;
A
#
# COMPACT_ATOMS: atom_id res chain seq x y z
N GLU A 1 -5.45 5.27 -4.85
CA GLU A 1 -4.49 5.70 -3.80
C GLU A 1 -4.26 7.20 -3.71
N LYS A 2 -3.61 7.88 -4.67
CA LYS A 2 -3.35 9.34 -4.59
C LYS A 2 -4.61 10.20 -4.39
N LEU A 3 -5.65 9.95 -5.17
CA LEU A 3 -6.91 10.69 -5.03
C LEU A 3 -7.56 10.47 -3.65
N HIS A 4 -7.50 9.24 -3.13
CA HIS A 4 -7.99 8.92 -1.79
C HIS A 4 -7.23 9.70 -0.71
N GLN A 5 -5.90 9.78 -0.84
CA GLN A 5 -5.06 10.56 0.07
C GLN A 5 -5.44 12.04 0.05
N VAL A 6 -5.53 12.66 -1.12
CA VAL A 6 -5.89 14.08 -1.26
C VAL A 6 -7.27 14.38 -0.68
N ILE A 7 -8.27 13.52 -0.95
CA ILE A 7 -9.62 13.71 -0.43
C ILE A 7 -9.62 13.57 1.10
N THR A 8 -8.95 12.56 1.65
CA THR A 8 -8.90 12.35 3.10
C THR A 8 -8.25 13.52 3.82
N GLU A 9 -7.13 14.02 3.29
CA GLU A 9 -6.42 15.18 3.85
C GLU A 9 -7.27 16.46 3.78
N ALA A 10 -7.92 16.70 2.64
CA ALA A 10 -8.78 17.88 2.46
C ALA A 10 -10.01 17.83 3.39
N THR A 11 -10.67 16.67 3.51
CA THR A 11 -11.82 16.48 4.40
C THR A 11 -11.42 16.64 5.85
N LEU A 12 -10.33 16.00 6.31
CA LEU A 12 -9.87 16.13 7.70
C LEU A 12 -9.53 17.58 8.06
N LYS A 13 -8.89 18.30 7.14
CA LYS A 13 -8.56 19.72 7.34
C LYS A 13 -9.82 20.57 7.45
N GLN A 14 -10.80 20.36 6.57
CA GLN A 14 -12.06 21.11 6.59
C GLN A 14 -12.85 20.86 7.89
N GLU A 15 -12.92 19.61 8.34
CA GLU A 15 -13.58 19.27 9.61
C GLU A 15 -12.87 19.90 10.81
N GLN A 16 -11.53 19.91 10.85
CA GLN A 16 -10.77 20.57 11.91
C GLN A 16 -11.02 22.08 11.96
N GLU A 17 -11.12 22.75 10.81
CA GLU A 17 -11.43 24.18 10.72
C GLU A 17 -12.86 24.47 11.20
N GLU A 18 -13.83 23.58 10.93
CA GLU A 18 -15.20 23.70 11.45
C GLU A 18 -15.26 23.53 12.97
N TYR A 19 -14.60 22.50 13.52
CA TYR A 19 -14.55 22.27 14.97
C TYR A 19 -13.93 23.45 15.71
N GLN A 20 -12.87 24.07 15.15
CA GLN A 20 -12.29 25.30 15.71
C GLN A 20 -13.27 26.48 15.64
N ARG A 21 -14.04 26.61 14.55
CA ARG A 21 -15.02 27.68 14.38
C ARG A 21 -16.19 27.55 15.36
N GLU A 22 -16.60 26.32 15.67
CA GLU A 22 -17.67 26.01 16.60
C GLU A 22 -17.21 25.92 18.07
N ASP A 23 -15.92 26.14 18.34
CA ASP A 23 -15.31 26.01 19.68
C ASP A 23 -15.46 24.60 20.29
N ILE A 24 -15.41 23.58 19.41
CA ILE A 24 -15.54 22.17 19.75
C ILE A 24 -14.14 21.53 19.81
N THR A 25 -13.88 20.73 20.85
CA THR A 25 -12.61 20.00 20.99
C THR A 25 -12.46 18.93 19.92
N TRP A 26 -11.42 19.04 19.10
CA TRP A 26 -11.06 18.03 18.12
C TRP A 26 -10.56 16.75 18.79
N THR A 27 -11.12 15.60 18.38
CA THR A 27 -10.60 14.28 18.78
C THR A 27 -9.80 13.70 17.62
N PRO A 28 -8.53 13.31 17.81
CA PRO A 28 -7.75 12.68 16.75
C PRO A 28 -8.45 11.44 16.21
N VAL A 29 -8.60 11.38 14.88
CA VAL A 29 -9.16 10.23 14.18
C VAL A 29 -8.02 9.42 13.58
N ASP A 30 -7.96 8.14 13.91
CA ASP A 30 -7.03 7.20 13.29
C ASP A 30 -7.49 6.89 11.85
N PHE A 31 -6.64 7.18 10.87
CA PHE A 31 -6.87 6.81 9.46
C PHE A 31 -5.73 5.97 8.91
N PHE A 32 -6.04 5.12 7.93
CA PHE A 32 -5.03 4.29 7.28
C PHE A 32 -4.17 5.13 6.34
N ASN A 33 -2.87 5.20 6.62
CA ASN A 33 -1.93 5.99 5.83
C ASN A 33 -1.51 5.23 4.55
N ASN A 34 -2.07 5.63 3.41
CA ASN A 34 -1.77 5.07 2.08
C ASN A 34 -0.38 5.42 1.54
N SER A 35 0.36 6.32 2.21
CA SER A 35 1.68 6.77 1.74
C SER A 35 2.68 5.62 1.60
N ASN A 36 2.55 4.58 2.42
CA ASN A 36 3.42 3.40 2.35
C ASN A 36 3.21 2.60 1.06
N VAL A 37 1.96 2.44 0.62
CA VAL A 37 1.61 1.73 -0.61
C VAL A 37 1.99 2.56 -1.83
N CYS A 38 1.72 3.88 -1.79
CA CYS A 38 2.18 4.81 -2.82
C CYS A 38 3.71 4.78 -2.98
N HIS A 39 4.45 4.79 -1.86
CA HIS A 39 5.92 4.67 -1.89
C HIS A 39 6.36 3.32 -2.46
N LEU A 40 5.71 2.21 -2.10
CA LEU A 40 6.07 0.89 -2.60
C LEU A 40 5.92 0.80 -4.12
N ILE A 41 4.91 1.45 -4.69
CA ILE A 41 4.65 1.44 -6.14
C ILE A 41 5.60 2.42 -6.86
N GLU A 42 5.73 3.65 -6.37
CA GLU A 42 6.28 4.78 -7.14
C GLU A 42 7.68 5.25 -6.70
N LYS A 43 8.29 4.65 -5.67
CA LYS A 43 9.61 5.12 -5.18
C LYS A 43 10.67 5.00 -6.29
N ASN A 44 11.29 6.13 -6.63
CA ASN A 44 12.36 6.17 -7.61
C ASN A 44 13.53 5.25 -7.18
N ASN A 45 13.99 4.38 -8.08
CA ASN A 45 15.04 3.37 -7.90
C ASN A 45 14.70 2.14 -7.05
N HIS A 46 13.58 2.11 -6.31
CA HIS A 46 13.24 1.01 -5.38
C HIS A 46 11.72 0.78 -5.27
N GLY A 47 10.96 1.16 -6.29
CA GLY A 47 9.53 0.92 -6.38
C GLY A 47 9.23 -0.17 -7.40
N ILE A 48 8.03 -0.75 -7.33
CA ILE A 48 7.58 -1.79 -8.27
C ILE A 48 7.70 -1.30 -9.73
N LEU A 49 7.33 -0.05 -10.00
CA LEU A 49 7.43 0.54 -11.34
C LEU A 49 8.89 0.71 -11.81
N SER A 50 9.80 1.05 -10.89
CA SER A 50 11.24 1.17 -11.20
C SER A 50 11.83 -0.18 -11.57
N ILE A 51 11.47 -1.24 -10.82
CA ILE A 51 11.90 -2.61 -11.12
C ILE A 51 11.34 -3.06 -12.47
N LEU A 52 10.09 -2.72 -12.77
CA LEU A 52 9.46 -3.05 -14.05
C LEU A 52 10.20 -2.39 -15.22
N ASP A 53 10.54 -1.11 -15.09
CA ASP A 53 11.29 -0.37 -16.10
C ASP A 53 12.67 -1.00 -16.34
N GLU A 54 13.39 -1.31 -15.25
CA GLU A 54 14.70 -1.99 -15.30
C GLU A 54 14.66 -3.36 -15.98
N GLU A 55 13.66 -4.19 -15.69
CA GLU A 55 13.53 -5.53 -16.28
C GLU A 55 13.04 -5.45 -17.74
N SER A 56 12.18 -4.50 -18.10
CA SER A 56 11.66 -4.34 -19.46
C SER A 56 12.71 -3.86 -20.47
N GLY A 57 13.75 -3.16 -20.00
CA GLY A 57 14.88 -2.74 -20.83
C GLY A 57 15.92 -3.83 -21.14
N LYS A 58 15.80 -5.03 -20.56
CA LYS A 58 16.77 -6.12 -20.75
C LYS A 58 16.42 -6.98 -21.98
N LEU A 59 17.44 -7.50 -22.66
CA LEU A 59 17.28 -8.40 -23.81
C LEU A 59 16.61 -9.74 -23.47
N ALA A 60 16.71 -10.17 -22.20
CA ALA A 60 16.08 -11.38 -21.68
C ALA A 60 15.11 -11.02 -20.55
N VAL A 61 13.89 -10.65 -20.93
CA VAL A 61 12.79 -10.37 -20.00
C VAL A 61 12.22 -11.70 -19.51
N SER A 62 12.10 -11.88 -18.19
CA SER A 62 11.36 -12.99 -17.59
C SER A 62 10.51 -12.49 -16.43
N ASP A 63 9.22 -12.80 -16.48
CA ASP A 63 8.26 -12.45 -15.44
C ASP A 63 8.64 -13.05 -14.08
N GLU A 64 9.31 -14.21 -14.07
CA GLU A 64 9.79 -14.86 -12.85
C GLU A 64 10.88 -14.04 -12.16
N VAL A 65 11.77 -13.41 -12.94
CA VAL A 65 12.84 -12.56 -12.44
C VAL A 65 12.26 -11.27 -11.86
N PHE A 66 11.31 -10.66 -12.58
CA PHE A 66 10.58 -9.50 -12.09
C PHE A 66 9.86 -9.80 -10.77
N LEU A 67 9.10 -10.89 -10.72
CA LEU A 67 8.35 -11.29 -9.53
C LEU A 67 9.27 -11.59 -8.33
N SER A 68 10.40 -12.24 -8.57
CA SER A 68 11.41 -12.50 -7.54
C SER A 68 11.95 -11.19 -6.94
N ARG A 69 12.21 -10.19 -7.78
CA ARG A 69 12.69 -8.86 -7.38
C ARG A 69 11.63 -8.08 -6.60
N VAL A 70 10.36 -8.11 -7.05
CA VAL A 70 9.23 -7.50 -6.32
C VAL A 70 9.04 -8.17 -4.95
N THR A 71 9.12 -9.51 -4.89
CA THR A 71 9.01 -10.25 -3.63
C THR A 71 10.13 -9.92 -2.66
N ALA A 72 11.37 -9.79 -3.17
CA ALA A 72 12.53 -9.39 -2.38
C ALA A 72 12.42 -7.96 -1.83
N LEU A 73 11.89 -7.02 -2.63
CA LEU A 73 11.63 -5.64 -2.22
C LEU A 73 10.60 -5.56 -1.09
N CYS A 74 9.55 -6.38 -1.18
CA CYS A 74 8.46 -6.45 -0.20
C CYS A 74 8.80 -7.26 1.06
N GLY A 75 9.99 -7.87 1.12
CA GLY A 75 10.60 -8.49 2.30
C GLY A 75 9.64 -9.27 3.19
N HIS A 76 8.95 -10.31 2.70
CA HIS A 76 8.06 -11.21 3.48
C HIS A 76 7.00 -10.55 4.39
N SER A 77 6.86 -9.23 4.41
CA SER A 77 6.19 -8.51 5.48
C SER A 77 5.57 -7.21 4.97
N HIS A 78 4.70 -7.34 3.98
CA HIS A 78 3.50 -6.50 3.89
C HIS A 78 2.21 -7.35 3.83
N THR A 79 2.20 -8.44 4.57
CA THR A 79 1.11 -8.70 5.52
C THR A 79 1.39 -7.85 6.77
N THR A 80 0.86 -6.63 6.85
CA THR A 80 0.78 -5.97 8.16
C THR A 80 -0.06 -6.86 9.09
N PRO A 81 0.33 -7.00 10.37
CA PRO A 81 -0.39 -7.87 11.29
C PRO A 81 -1.80 -7.32 11.40
N GLU A 82 -2.74 -8.16 10.98
CA GLU A 82 -4.16 -8.03 11.22
C GLU A 82 -4.37 -7.56 12.67
N ARG A 83 -4.75 -6.29 12.86
CA ARG A 83 -5.28 -5.86 14.15
C ARG A 83 -6.70 -6.42 14.24
N ARG A 84 -6.73 -7.70 14.65
CA ARG A 84 -7.79 -8.42 15.34
C ARG A 84 -8.97 -8.92 14.48
N ASN A 85 -8.75 -10.03 13.79
CA ASN A 85 -9.61 -11.19 13.99
C ASN A 85 -8.77 -12.42 14.35
N ARG A 86 -9.21 -13.19 15.34
CA ARG A 86 -8.40 -14.21 16.04
C ARG A 86 -8.46 -15.59 15.36
N HIS A 87 -8.59 -15.62 14.04
CA HIS A 87 -8.65 -16.81 13.19
C HIS A 87 -8.23 -16.33 11.80
N THR A 88 -7.02 -16.52 11.26
CA THR A 88 -6.22 -17.73 11.15
C THR A 88 -4.81 -17.35 10.66
N PRO A 89 -3.71 -17.91 11.22
CA PRO A 89 -2.42 -17.88 10.58
C PRO A 89 -2.42 -19.01 9.54
N SER A 90 -2.79 -18.71 8.31
CA SER A 90 -2.67 -19.69 7.25
C SER A 90 -2.09 -18.99 6.05
N ALA A 91 -0.94 -19.50 5.60
CA ALA A 91 -0.45 -19.30 4.25
C ALA A 91 -1.66 -19.48 3.33
N ASP A 92 -2.13 -18.36 2.80
CA ASP A 92 -3.29 -18.32 1.93
C ASP A 92 -2.85 -18.89 0.58
N ASN A 93 -2.91 -20.21 0.46
CA ASN A 93 -2.58 -20.98 -0.75
C ASN A 93 -3.54 -20.69 -1.93
N SER A 94 -4.41 -19.68 -1.82
CA SER A 94 -5.23 -19.17 -2.91
C SER A 94 -4.44 -18.35 -3.92
N LEU A 95 -3.23 -17.88 -3.58
CA LEU A 95 -2.43 -17.08 -4.50
C LEU A 95 -1.83 -17.98 -5.58
N PRO A 96 -2.18 -17.77 -6.87
CA PRO A 96 -1.62 -18.56 -7.96
C PRO A 96 -0.09 -18.36 -8.08
N PRO A 97 0.62 -19.32 -8.70
CA PRO A 97 1.99 -19.07 -9.12
C PRO A 97 2.03 -17.87 -10.05
N ASN A 98 3.10 -17.07 -9.96
CA ASN A 98 3.30 -15.83 -10.71
C ASN A 98 2.41 -14.64 -10.32
N CYS A 99 1.90 -14.61 -9.09
CA CYS A 99 1.16 -13.48 -8.55
C CYS A 99 1.84 -12.90 -7.31
N PHE A 100 1.61 -11.61 -7.09
CA PHE A 100 1.90 -10.92 -5.84
C PHE A 100 0.63 -10.23 -5.36
N ARG A 101 0.65 -9.73 -4.12
CA ARG A 101 -0.52 -9.17 -3.47
C ARG A 101 -0.16 -7.88 -2.77
N LEU A 102 -1.00 -6.86 -2.92
CA LEU A 102 -0.85 -5.55 -2.31
C LEU A 102 -2.08 -5.24 -1.46
N ARG A 103 -1.85 -4.72 -0.26
CA ARG A 103 -2.93 -4.18 0.58
C ARG A 103 -3.15 -2.73 0.18
N HIS A 104 -4.27 -2.46 -0.49
CA HIS A 104 -4.75 -1.13 -0.79
C HIS A 104 -5.73 -0.64 0.29
N PHE A 105 -6.09 0.64 0.23
CA PHE A 105 -7.16 1.19 1.06
C PHE A 105 -8.46 0.38 0.97
N ALA A 106 -8.86 -0.03 -0.23
CA ALA A 106 -10.12 -0.73 -0.49
C ALA A 106 -10.07 -2.24 -0.17
N GLY A 107 -8.95 -2.74 0.36
CA GLY A 107 -8.74 -4.16 0.62
C GLY A 107 -7.50 -4.70 -0.06
N THR A 108 -7.33 -6.01 0.00
CA THR A 108 -6.14 -6.68 -0.52
C THR A 108 -6.41 -7.20 -1.93
N VAL A 109 -5.52 -6.88 -2.88
CA VAL A 109 -5.60 -7.22 -4.31
C VAL A 109 -4.37 -8.00 -4.71
#